data_AF-A0A4Y2SLP5-F1
#
_entry.id   AF-A0A4Y2SLP5-F1
#
_cell.length_a   1.000
_cell.length_b   1.000
_cell.length_c   1.000
_cell.angle_alpha   90.00
_cell.angle_beta   90.00
_cell.angle_gamma   90.00
#
_symmetry.space_group_name_H-M   'P 1'
#
loop_
_entity.id
_entity.type
_entity.pdbx_description
1 polymer ?
#
loop_
_entity_poly.entity_id
_entity_poly.type
_entity_poly.pdbx_seq_one_letter_code
_entity_poly.pdbx_strand_id
1 'polypeptide(L)'
;MVHGAAVWCLNPAVHMARKLSSIQRSFLLAISGAYRTTPSAALQIILGIPPLHLQLQTDARMTVLYKLRRQINGIIIQPDDLERRNVGWSTHPSNYLTQEQLQLEDGDNGNNHTRLFTDSSKTPNSVGAAFCAMEDGVITHRWSTKLRDENTVFQAKLLALKEAIQYATYITSHQPIKILTDNTASIQASSNPKTHNATGLQVFETLLEHPQIELQWIKAHAGYLGKKKQQTN
;
A
#
# COMPACT_ATOMS: atom_id res chain seq x y z
N MET A 1 17.17 -9.79 -1.27
CA MET A 1 17.89 -8.65 -0.65
C MET A 1 19.37 -8.87 -0.95
N VAL A 2 20.05 -7.95 -1.64
CA VAL A 2 21.47 -8.14 -2.00
C VAL A 2 22.34 -7.76 -0.80
N HIS A 3 22.87 -8.74 -0.09
CA HIS A 3 23.56 -8.55 1.21
C HIS A 3 24.79 -7.61 1.14
N GLY A 4 25.40 -7.43 -0.02
CA GLY A 4 26.54 -6.51 -0.23
C GLY A 4 26.17 -5.12 -0.77
N ALA A 5 24.92 -4.86 -1.16
CA ALA A 5 24.57 -3.61 -1.86
C ALA A 5 24.84 -2.36 -0.99
N ALA A 6 24.62 -2.45 0.32
CA ALA A 6 24.89 -1.34 1.25
C ALA A 6 26.35 -0.86 1.27
N VAL A 7 27.30 -1.72 0.89
CA VAL A 7 28.74 -1.40 0.83
C VAL A 7 29.12 -0.88 -0.55
N TRP A 8 28.64 -1.54 -1.61
CA TRP A 8 29.14 -1.32 -2.97
C TRP A 8 28.27 -0.40 -3.84
N CYS A 9 27.00 -0.21 -3.49
CA CYS A 9 26.00 0.43 -4.35
C CYS A 9 25.43 1.74 -3.80
N LEU A 10 25.96 2.30 -2.70
CA LEU A 10 25.57 3.64 -2.22
C LEU A 10 25.85 4.71 -3.28
N ASN A 11 27.06 4.66 -3.85
CA ASN A 11 27.52 5.53 -4.93
C ASN A 11 28.16 4.67 -6.03
N PRO A 12 27.35 4.05 -6.92
CA PRO A 12 27.88 3.13 -7.90
C PRO A 12 28.69 3.89 -8.95
N ALA A 13 29.94 3.45 -9.19
CA ALA A 13 30.77 3.98 -10.26
C ALA A 13 30.08 3.79 -11.63
N VAL A 14 30.29 4.72 -12.56
CA VAL A 14 29.69 4.70 -13.91
C VAL A 14 29.96 3.38 -14.63
N HIS A 15 31.16 2.81 -14.47
CA HIS A 15 31.51 1.51 -15.04
C HIS A 15 30.60 0.37 -14.53
N MET A 16 30.30 0.34 -13.23
CA MET A 16 29.40 -0.65 -12.65
C MET A 16 27.97 -0.48 -13.16
N ALA A 17 27.48 0.77 -13.24
CA ALA A 17 26.15 1.07 -13.76
C ALA A 17 25.98 0.60 -15.23
N ARG A 18 27.00 0.81 -16.07
CA ARG A 18 27.01 0.31 -17.46
C ARG A 18 26.98 -1.21 -17.52
N LYS A 19 27.79 -1.89 -16.70
CA LYS A 19 27.83 -3.36 -16.64
C LYS A 19 26.47 -3.93 -16.21
N LEU A 20 25.85 -3.37 -15.19
CA LEU A 20 24.51 -3.76 -14.73
C LEU A 20 23.44 -3.52 -15.79
N SER A 21 23.52 -2.40 -16.54
CA SER A 21 22.60 -2.13 -17.64
C SER A 21 22.74 -3.15 -18.77
N SER A 22 23.98 -3.55 -19.10
CA SER A 22 24.24 -4.60 -20.10
C SER A 22 23.66 -5.95 -19.68
N ILE A 23 23.79 -6.31 -18.41
CA ILE A 23 23.20 -7.54 -17.85
C ILE A 23 21.68 -7.46 -17.89
N GLN A 24 21.09 -6.37 -17.39
CA GLN A 24 19.64 -6.20 -17.36
C GLN A 24 19.02 -6.27 -18.76
N ARG A 25 19.70 -5.69 -19.77
CA ARG A 25 19.22 -5.65 -21.15
C ARG A 25 18.90 -7.02 -21.72
N SER A 26 19.70 -8.05 -21.46
CA SER A 26 19.43 -9.39 -21.99
C SER A 26 18.12 -9.96 -21.46
N PHE A 27 17.83 -9.76 -20.17
CA PHE A 27 16.56 -10.16 -19.56
C PHE A 27 15.38 -9.36 -20.11
N LEU A 28 15.52 -8.04 -20.27
CA LEU A 28 14.45 -7.21 -20.81
C LEU A 28 14.07 -7.61 -22.24
N LEU A 29 15.07 -7.93 -23.08
CA LEU A 29 14.83 -8.45 -24.43
C LEU A 29 14.14 -9.81 -24.41
N ALA A 30 14.56 -10.71 -23.51
CA ALA A 30 13.95 -12.03 -23.38
C ALA A 30 12.47 -11.95 -22.92
N ILE A 31 12.17 -11.06 -21.97
CA ILE A 31 10.80 -10.86 -21.46
C ILE A 31 9.90 -10.22 -22.51
N SER A 32 10.40 -9.19 -23.21
CA SER A 32 9.59 -8.42 -24.17
C SER A 32 9.49 -9.05 -25.56
N GLY A 33 10.45 -9.90 -25.94
CA GLY A 33 10.58 -10.39 -27.33
C GLY A 33 10.97 -9.30 -28.34
N ALA A 34 11.35 -8.11 -27.88
CA ALA A 34 11.66 -6.98 -28.76
C ALA A 34 12.96 -7.19 -29.55
N TYR A 35 13.11 -6.45 -30.65
CA TYR A 35 14.33 -6.48 -31.46
C TYR A 35 15.57 -6.13 -30.64
N ARG A 36 16.71 -6.75 -30.98
CA ARG A 36 18.01 -6.47 -30.34
C ARG A 36 18.47 -5.01 -30.47
N THR A 37 17.89 -4.23 -31.36
CA THR A 37 18.16 -2.79 -31.56
C THR A 37 17.28 -1.89 -30.68
N THR A 38 16.26 -2.44 -30.01
CA THR A 38 15.34 -1.66 -29.18
C THR A 38 16.09 -1.00 -28.02
N PRO A 39 15.95 0.32 -27.78
CA PRO A 39 16.64 1.01 -26.68
C PRO A 39 16.32 0.42 -25.30
N SER A 40 17.32 0.25 -24.44
CA SER A 40 17.11 -0.30 -23.08
C SER A 40 16.15 0.55 -22.25
N ALA A 41 16.20 1.87 -22.38
CA ALA A 41 15.30 2.78 -21.67
C ALA A 41 13.83 2.57 -22.07
N ALA A 42 13.56 2.33 -23.36
CA ALA A 42 12.21 2.01 -23.84
C ALA A 42 11.71 0.70 -23.23
N LEU A 43 12.56 -0.34 -23.19
CA LEU A 43 12.21 -1.61 -22.56
C LEU A 43 11.92 -1.48 -21.07
N GLN A 44 12.72 -0.69 -20.35
CA GLN A 44 12.51 -0.42 -18.92
C GLN A 44 11.16 0.25 -18.67
N ILE A 45 10.78 1.23 -19.50
CA ILE A 45 9.50 1.92 -19.39
C ILE A 45 8.34 0.98 -19.71
N ILE A 46 8.39 0.27 -20.85
CA ILE A 46 7.32 -0.62 -21.31
C ILE A 46 7.07 -1.76 -20.32
N LEU A 47 8.13 -2.34 -19.77
CA LEU A 47 8.03 -3.44 -18.81
C LEU A 47 7.79 -2.96 -17.37
N GLY A 48 7.89 -1.65 -17.11
CA GLY A 48 7.83 -1.11 -15.75
C GLY A 48 8.99 -1.57 -14.85
N ILE A 49 10.15 -1.91 -15.44
CA ILE A 49 11.31 -2.42 -14.70
C ILE A 49 12.37 -1.30 -14.64
N PRO A 50 12.68 -0.74 -13.46
CA PRO A 50 13.64 0.35 -13.34
C PRO A 50 15.09 -0.11 -13.63
N PRO A 51 16.01 0.81 -13.98
CA PRO A 51 17.41 0.47 -14.15
C PRO A 51 18.02 -0.23 -12.93
N LEU A 52 18.69 -1.36 -13.16
CA LEU A 52 19.17 -2.24 -12.08
C LEU A 52 20.11 -1.54 -11.09
N HIS A 53 20.96 -0.63 -11.57
CA HIS A 53 21.87 0.13 -10.72
C HIS A 53 21.13 1.10 -9.79
N LEU A 54 20.01 1.69 -10.23
CA LEU A 54 19.16 2.53 -9.38
C LEU A 54 18.43 1.68 -8.34
N GLN A 55 17.93 0.50 -8.73
CA GLN A 55 17.31 -0.43 -7.78
C GLN A 55 18.28 -0.85 -6.67
N LEU A 56 19.52 -1.21 -7.04
CA LEU A 56 20.55 -1.57 -6.07
C LEU A 56 20.95 -0.39 -5.18
N GLN A 57 20.98 0.83 -5.72
CA GLN A 57 21.23 2.03 -4.93
C GLN A 57 20.11 2.30 -3.93
N THR A 58 18.85 2.13 -4.34
CA THR A 58 17.69 2.23 -3.44
C THR A 58 17.76 1.18 -2.33
N ASP A 59 18.01 -0.09 -2.68
CA ASP A 59 18.16 -1.18 -1.70
C ASP A 59 19.33 -0.93 -0.73
N ALA A 60 20.44 -0.38 -1.22
CA ALA A 60 21.59 0.00 -0.42
C ALA A 60 21.23 1.10 0.60
N ARG A 61 20.58 2.17 0.13
CA ARG A 61 20.12 3.28 0.98
C ARG A 61 19.11 2.80 2.02
N MET A 62 18.12 2.00 1.63
CA MET A 62 17.15 1.40 2.55
C MET A 62 17.83 0.54 3.62
N THR A 63 18.82 -0.26 3.24
CA THR A 63 19.58 -1.08 4.20
C THR A 63 20.33 -0.22 5.22
N VAL A 64 20.97 0.86 4.77
CA VAL A 64 21.67 1.81 5.65
C VAL A 64 20.70 2.51 6.61
N LEU A 65 19.53 2.95 6.13
CA LEU A 65 18.53 3.63 6.93
C LEU A 65 17.87 2.68 7.95
N TYR A 66 17.40 1.51 7.52
CA TYR A 66 16.66 0.59 8.39
C TYR A 66 17.51 -0.29 9.28
N LYS A 67 18.54 -0.94 8.71
CA LYS A 67 19.33 -1.95 9.43
C LYS A 67 20.49 -1.34 10.18
N LEU A 68 21.15 -0.35 9.58
CA LEU A 68 22.32 0.31 10.18
C LEU A 68 21.95 1.57 10.97
N ARG A 69 20.72 2.10 10.80
CA ARG A 69 20.23 3.32 11.47
C ARG A 69 21.18 4.53 11.31
N ARG A 70 21.80 4.66 10.13
CA ARG A 70 22.70 5.77 9.80
C ARG A 70 22.02 6.77 8.87
N GLN A 71 22.28 8.05 9.11
CA GLN A 71 21.79 9.11 8.23
C GLN A 71 22.55 9.13 6.89
N ILE A 72 21.83 9.49 5.83
CA ILE A 72 22.38 9.65 4.47
C ILE A 72 22.17 11.10 4.06
N ASN A 73 23.23 11.76 3.61
CA ASN A 73 23.21 13.14 3.07
C ASN A 73 22.59 14.21 3.99
N GLY A 74 22.65 14.03 5.32
CA GLY A 74 22.12 15.01 6.28
C GLY A 74 20.60 15.08 6.36
N ILE A 75 19.86 14.22 5.65
CA ILE A 75 18.41 14.12 5.76
C ILE A 75 18.08 13.29 7.00
N ILE A 76 17.32 13.88 7.93
CA ILE A 76 16.79 13.17 9.11
C ILE A 76 15.56 12.38 8.67
N ILE A 77 15.79 11.14 8.20
CA ILE A 77 14.72 10.17 7.96
C ILE A 77 14.71 9.21 9.13
N GLN A 78 13.64 9.20 9.92
CA GLN A 78 13.43 8.22 10.96
C GLN A 78 13.00 6.89 10.33
N PRO A 79 13.34 5.73 10.91
CA PRO A 79 12.91 4.43 10.39
C PRO A 79 11.40 4.28 10.19
N ASP A 80 10.58 5.01 10.97
CA ASP A 80 9.11 4.96 10.88
C ASP A 80 8.56 5.81 9.72
N ASP A 81 9.38 6.66 9.12
CA ASP A 81 9.00 7.50 7.97
C ASP A 81 8.98 6.73 6.65
N LEU A 82 9.56 5.54 6.63
CA LEU A 82 9.71 4.72 5.45
C LEU A 82 8.84 3.47 5.58
N GLU A 83 8.18 3.11 4.48
CA GLU A 83 7.37 1.90 4.40
C GLU A 83 8.24 0.64 4.46
N ARG A 84 8.07 -0.14 5.54
CA ARG A 84 8.82 -1.37 5.74
C ARG A 84 8.38 -2.42 4.72
N ARG A 85 9.36 -3.04 4.06
CA ARG A 85 9.14 -4.18 3.17
C ARG A 85 9.38 -5.48 3.93
N ASN A 86 8.33 -6.26 4.14
CA ASN A 86 8.46 -7.58 4.77
C ASN A 86 9.12 -8.56 3.80
N VAL A 87 10.11 -9.29 4.31
CA VAL A 87 10.86 -10.31 3.59
C VAL A 87 10.70 -11.66 4.28
N GLY A 88 10.48 -12.71 3.50
CA GLY A 88 10.08 -14.02 4.01
C GLY A 88 8.55 -14.14 4.10
N TRP A 89 8.06 -15.38 4.11
CA TRP A 89 6.63 -15.67 4.29
C TRP A 89 6.43 -16.08 5.74
N SER A 90 5.81 -15.20 6.54
CA SER A 90 5.49 -15.48 7.94
C SER A 90 4.18 -16.24 8.12
N THR A 91 3.30 -16.21 7.11
CA THR A 91 1.96 -16.78 7.20
C THR A 91 1.83 -18.08 6.41
N HIS A 92 1.15 -19.07 7.00
CA HIS A 92 0.94 -20.36 6.37
C HIS A 92 0.10 -20.21 5.09
N PRO A 93 0.40 -20.92 3.98
CA PRO A 93 -0.30 -20.76 2.70
C PRO A 93 -1.81 -21.03 2.74
N SER A 94 -2.32 -21.71 3.78
CA SER A 94 -3.73 -22.01 3.98
C SER A 94 -4.51 -20.90 4.69
N ASN A 95 -3.86 -19.83 5.14
CA ASN A 95 -4.56 -18.73 5.78
C ASN A 95 -5.07 -17.78 4.69
N TYR A 96 -6.38 -17.62 4.61
CA TYR A 96 -7.05 -16.74 3.66
C TYR A 96 -8.28 -16.12 4.31
N LEU A 97 -8.62 -14.90 3.87
CA LEU A 97 -9.88 -14.26 4.25
C LEU A 97 -11.02 -14.95 3.49
N THR A 98 -12.18 -15.10 4.12
CA THR A 98 -13.33 -15.73 3.47
C THR A 98 -13.94 -14.82 2.42
N GLN A 99 -14.72 -15.39 1.50
CA GLN A 99 -15.34 -14.61 0.43
C GLN A 99 -16.42 -13.65 0.95
N GLU A 100 -17.01 -13.95 2.11
CA GLU A 100 -17.98 -13.09 2.78
C GLU A 100 -17.31 -11.83 3.36
N GLN A 101 -16.06 -11.95 3.84
CA GLN A 101 -15.27 -10.83 4.37
C GLN A 101 -14.75 -9.89 3.29
N LEU A 102 -14.71 -10.31 2.02
CA LEU A 102 -14.16 -9.52 0.91
C LEU A 102 -15.14 -9.43 -0.25
N GLN A 103 -15.86 -8.31 -0.31
CA GLN A 103 -16.82 -8.04 -1.39
C GLN A 103 -16.21 -7.05 -2.38
N LEU A 104 -15.97 -7.51 -3.61
CA LEU A 104 -15.42 -6.68 -4.69
C LEU A 104 -16.50 -6.16 -5.66
N GLU A 105 -17.75 -6.59 -5.48
CA GLU A 105 -18.86 -6.10 -6.29
C GLU A 105 -19.39 -4.78 -5.75
N ASP A 106 -19.72 -3.86 -6.67
CA ASP A 106 -20.36 -2.60 -6.32
C ASP A 106 -21.79 -2.89 -5.85
N GLY A 107 -22.20 -2.29 -4.74
CA GLY A 107 -23.56 -2.49 -4.25
C GLY A 107 -23.64 -2.49 -2.73
N ASP A 108 -23.90 -1.32 -2.16
CA ASP A 108 -24.24 -1.23 -0.75
C ASP A 108 -25.67 -1.71 -0.54
N ASN A 109 -25.83 -2.93 -0.02
CA ASN A 109 -27.13 -3.44 0.40
C ASN A 109 -27.52 -2.66 1.66
N GLY A 110 -28.34 -1.61 1.47
CA GLY A 110 -28.65 -0.48 2.37
C GLY A 110 -29.23 -0.82 3.75
N ASN A 111 -28.64 -1.74 4.50
CA ASN A 111 -29.08 -2.14 5.81
C ASN A 111 -28.58 -1.15 6.88
N ASN A 112 -29.44 -0.86 7.87
CA ASN A 112 -29.19 -0.05 9.07
C ASN A 112 -28.16 -0.69 10.01
N HIS A 113 -26.88 -0.62 9.63
CA HIS A 113 -25.77 -1.18 10.40
C HIS A 113 -24.60 -0.20 10.43
N THR A 114 -23.73 -0.36 11.42
CA THR A 114 -22.48 0.41 11.53
C THR A 114 -21.61 0.20 10.28
N ARG A 115 -21.29 1.31 9.62
CA ARG A 115 -20.51 1.36 8.39
C ARG A 115 -19.36 2.31 8.55
N LEU A 116 -18.18 1.89 8.13
CA LEU A 116 -17.02 2.75 8.10
C LEU A 116 -16.71 3.11 6.65
N PHE A 117 -16.40 4.37 6.38
CA PHE A 117 -16.02 4.86 5.07
C PHE A 117 -14.60 5.35 5.12
N THR A 118 -13.77 4.86 4.20
CA THR A 118 -12.38 5.31 4.06
C THR A 118 -12.24 6.29 2.91
N ASP A 119 -11.42 7.31 3.08
CA ASP A 119 -11.09 8.28 2.03
C ASP A 119 -9.64 8.77 2.14
N SER A 120 -9.17 9.36 1.05
CA SER A 120 -7.84 9.95 0.97
C SER A 120 -7.84 11.17 0.07
N SER A 121 -6.97 12.13 0.35
CA SER A 121 -6.74 13.28 -0.50
C SER A 121 -5.26 13.39 -0.89
N LYS A 122 -5.01 13.93 -2.08
CA LYS A 122 -3.66 14.27 -2.54
C LYS A 122 -3.71 15.60 -3.28
N THR A 123 -2.86 16.52 -2.83
CA THR A 123 -2.55 17.78 -3.51
C THR A 123 -1.04 17.82 -3.78
N PRO A 124 -0.52 18.81 -4.52
CA PRO A 124 0.92 18.94 -4.72
C PRO A 124 1.73 19.02 -3.42
N ASN A 125 1.15 19.58 -2.35
CA ASN A 125 1.85 19.91 -1.10
C ASN A 125 1.22 19.25 0.15
N SER A 126 0.36 18.25 -0.03
CA SER A 126 -0.29 17.58 1.10
C SER A 126 -0.90 16.26 0.70
N VAL A 127 -0.88 15.32 1.64
CA VAL A 127 -1.52 14.02 1.55
C VAL A 127 -2.36 13.82 2.79
N GLY A 128 -3.62 13.43 2.63
CA GLY A 128 -4.51 13.15 3.75
C GLY A 128 -5.07 11.74 3.68
N ALA A 129 -5.24 11.13 4.85
CA ALA A 129 -6.00 9.90 5.03
C ALA A 129 -7.12 10.16 6.04
N ALA A 130 -8.30 9.58 5.83
CA ALA A 130 -9.41 9.74 6.75
C ALA A 130 -10.33 8.51 6.73
N PHE A 131 -11.02 8.29 7.84
CA PHE A 131 -12.20 7.45 7.86
C PHE A 131 -13.30 8.06 8.73
N CYS A 132 -14.54 7.64 8.51
CA CYS A 132 -15.64 7.94 9.42
C CYS A 132 -16.46 6.70 9.68
N ALA A 133 -17.00 6.57 10.89
CA ALA A 133 -18.00 5.58 11.23
C ALA A 133 -19.38 6.23 11.18
N MET A 134 -20.34 5.52 10.62
CA MET A 134 -21.72 5.94 10.46
C MET A 134 -22.64 4.84 10.96
N GLU A 135 -23.60 5.23 11.78
CA GLU A 135 -24.65 4.36 12.32
C GLU A 135 -25.99 5.00 11.97
N ASP A 136 -26.89 4.25 11.33
CA ASP A 136 -28.20 4.73 10.89
C ASP A 136 -28.19 6.07 10.12
N GLY A 137 -27.18 6.27 9.28
CA GLY A 137 -27.02 7.49 8.47
C GLY A 137 -26.42 8.70 9.21
N VAL A 138 -26.12 8.55 10.50
CA VAL A 138 -25.49 9.58 11.36
C VAL A 138 -24.02 9.24 11.56
N ILE A 139 -23.14 10.24 11.39
CA ILE A 139 -21.70 10.06 11.62
C ILE A 139 -21.45 10.08 13.13
N THR A 140 -20.99 8.95 13.66
CA THR A 140 -20.70 8.76 15.09
C THR A 140 -19.22 8.98 15.41
N HIS A 141 -18.33 8.73 14.45
CA HIS A 141 -16.89 8.92 14.64
C HIS A 141 -16.21 9.43 13.36
N ARG A 142 -15.16 10.24 13.53
CA ARG A 142 -14.29 10.71 12.44
C ARG A 142 -12.85 10.62 12.89
N TRP A 143 -12.01 10.18 11.97
CA TRP A 143 -10.57 10.20 12.11
C TRP A 143 -9.95 10.72 10.82
N SER A 144 -8.91 11.52 10.94
CA SER A 144 -8.14 12.01 9.81
C SER A 144 -6.73 12.36 10.23
N THR A 145 -5.77 12.18 9.32
CA THR A 145 -4.39 12.58 9.54
C THR A 145 -3.76 13.14 8.26
N LYS A 146 -2.79 14.05 8.44
CA LYS A 146 -1.92 14.50 7.36
C LYS A 146 -0.68 13.58 7.30
N LEU A 147 -0.41 13.03 6.12
CA LEU A 147 0.82 12.31 5.82
C LEU A 147 1.86 13.26 5.21
N ARG A 148 3.08 12.76 4.99
CA ARG A 148 4.13 13.55 4.36
C ARG A 148 3.78 13.83 2.90
N ASP A 149 4.32 14.92 2.38
CA ASP A 149 3.99 15.40 1.04
C ASP A 149 4.51 14.45 -0.05
N GLU A 150 5.47 13.58 0.26
CA GLU A 150 5.98 12.52 -0.63
C GLU A 150 5.09 11.28 -0.67
N ASN A 151 4.15 11.12 0.27
CA ASN A 151 3.29 9.93 0.30
C ASN A 151 2.36 9.88 -0.92
N THR A 152 2.02 8.65 -1.30
CA THR A 152 1.11 8.37 -2.42
C THR A 152 -0.34 8.29 -1.94
N VAL A 153 -1.28 8.46 -2.87
CA VAL A 153 -2.71 8.19 -2.62
C VAL A 153 -2.92 6.77 -2.10
N PHE A 154 -2.21 5.79 -2.65
CA PHE A 154 -2.30 4.40 -2.22
C PHE A 154 -1.93 4.23 -0.73
N GLN A 155 -0.80 4.83 -0.31
CA GLN A 155 -0.37 4.79 1.10
C GLN A 155 -1.40 5.44 2.02
N ALA A 156 -1.95 6.58 1.63
CA ALA A 156 -2.98 7.25 2.40
C ALA A 156 -4.26 6.40 2.53
N LYS A 157 -4.72 5.78 1.44
CA LYS A 157 -5.90 4.89 1.47
C LYS A 157 -5.67 3.64 2.29
N LEU A 158 -4.49 3.02 2.19
CA LEU A 158 -4.16 1.85 2.99
C LEU A 158 -4.06 2.20 4.49
N LEU A 159 -3.54 3.38 4.82
CA LEU A 159 -3.54 3.88 6.20
C LEU A 159 -4.95 4.14 6.71
N ALA A 160 -5.80 4.84 5.94
CA ALA A 160 -7.20 5.04 6.30
C ALA A 160 -7.93 3.72 6.55
N LEU A 161 -7.67 2.71 5.72
CA LEU A 161 -8.21 1.37 5.89
C LEU A 161 -7.71 0.69 7.16
N LYS A 162 -6.40 0.74 7.43
CA LYS A 162 -5.81 0.21 8.67
C LYS A 162 -6.49 0.80 9.90
N GLU A 163 -6.62 2.12 9.95
CA GLU A 163 -7.17 2.82 11.12
C GLU A 163 -8.68 2.56 11.26
N ALA A 164 -9.42 2.45 10.15
CA ALA A 164 -10.82 2.03 10.18
C ALA A 164 -10.98 0.61 10.73
N ILE A 165 -10.12 -0.33 10.34
CA ILE A 165 -10.14 -1.71 10.85
C ILE A 165 -9.79 -1.74 12.34
N GLN A 166 -8.76 -1.00 12.75
CA GLN A 166 -8.42 -0.88 14.16
C GLN A 166 -9.59 -0.32 14.98
N TYR A 167 -10.26 0.73 14.50
CA TYR A 167 -11.47 1.23 15.14
C TYR A 167 -12.58 0.18 15.19
N ALA A 168 -12.78 -0.58 14.10
CA ALA A 168 -13.75 -1.67 14.03
C ALA A 168 -13.47 -2.79 15.04
N THR A 169 -12.20 -3.05 15.41
CA THR A 169 -11.87 -4.02 16.48
C THR A 169 -12.28 -3.57 17.87
N TYR A 170 -12.44 -2.26 18.11
CA TYR A 170 -12.81 -1.73 19.44
C TYR A 170 -14.32 -1.57 19.64
N ILE A 171 -15.09 -1.42 18.56
CA ILE A 171 -16.54 -1.25 18.66
C ILE A 171 -17.24 -2.60 18.83
N THR A 172 -18.17 -2.66 19.77
CA THR A 172 -19.01 -3.85 19.96
C THR A 172 -20.21 -3.76 19.03
N SER A 173 -20.36 -4.74 18.14
CA SER A 173 -21.52 -4.86 17.26
C SER A 173 -22.01 -6.30 17.25
N HIS A 174 -23.31 -6.51 17.35
CA HIS A 174 -23.95 -7.83 17.18
C HIS A 174 -24.05 -8.25 15.71
N GLN A 175 -23.73 -7.34 14.79
CA GLN A 175 -23.83 -7.52 13.34
C GLN A 175 -22.45 -7.26 12.70
N PRO A 176 -22.19 -7.83 11.50
CA PRO A 176 -20.95 -7.58 10.79
C PRO A 176 -20.73 -6.08 10.54
N ILE A 177 -19.49 -5.63 10.76
CA ILE A 177 -19.09 -4.23 10.55
C ILE A 177 -18.55 -4.12 9.12
N LYS A 178 -19.20 -3.30 8.29
CA LYS A 178 -18.79 -3.09 6.90
C LYS A 178 -17.87 -1.89 6.77
N ILE A 179 -16.70 -2.10 6.18
CA ILE A 179 -15.75 -1.04 5.83
C ILE A 179 -15.75 -0.86 4.32
N LEU A 180 -16.17 0.32 3.90
CA LEU A 180 -16.39 0.71 2.52
C LEU A 180 -15.17 1.49 2.01
N THR A 181 -14.56 1.00 0.94
CA THR A 181 -13.41 1.63 0.29
C THR A 181 -13.58 1.64 -1.22
N ASP A 182 -13.13 2.70 -1.88
CA ASP A 182 -13.17 2.81 -3.34
C ASP A 182 -11.86 2.34 -4.01
N ASN A 183 -10.91 1.81 -3.23
CA ASN A 183 -9.62 1.40 -3.72
C ASN A 183 -9.43 -0.11 -3.66
N THR A 184 -9.67 -0.77 -4.79
CA THR A 184 -9.42 -2.21 -4.96
C THR A 184 -7.98 -2.59 -4.65
N ALA A 185 -6.99 -1.72 -4.91
CA ALA A 185 -5.61 -2.00 -4.59
C ALA A 185 -5.36 -2.13 -3.07
N SER A 186 -6.06 -1.34 -2.25
CA SER A 186 -5.97 -1.47 -0.78
C SER A 186 -6.57 -2.79 -0.31
N ILE A 187 -7.68 -3.22 -0.91
CA ILE A 187 -8.30 -4.53 -0.61
C ILE A 187 -7.36 -5.66 -1.01
N GLN A 188 -6.83 -5.63 -2.24
CA GLN A 188 -5.89 -6.65 -2.74
C GLN A 188 -4.60 -6.75 -1.91
N ALA A 189 -4.05 -5.59 -1.49
CA ALA A 189 -2.87 -5.57 -0.62
C ALA A 189 -3.17 -6.16 0.77
N SER A 190 -4.41 -6.01 1.24
CA SER A 190 -4.91 -6.46 2.54
C SER A 190 -5.44 -7.90 2.54
N SER A 191 -5.70 -8.48 1.37
CA SER A 191 -6.18 -9.86 1.22
C SER A 191 -5.07 -10.84 0.85
N ASN A 192 -3.87 -10.35 0.56
CA ASN A 192 -2.76 -11.17 0.11
C ASN A 192 -1.81 -11.51 1.28
N PRO A 193 -1.80 -12.76 1.80
CA PRO A 193 -0.88 -13.19 2.87
C PRO A 193 0.60 -13.10 2.46
N LYS A 194 0.89 -12.97 1.16
CA LYS A 194 2.25 -12.85 0.60
C LYS A 194 2.61 -11.42 0.27
N THR A 195 1.81 -10.44 0.70
CA THR A 195 2.11 -9.02 0.48
C THR A 195 3.44 -8.65 1.11
N HIS A 196 4.23 -7.86 0.39
CA HIS A 196 5.47 -7.28 0.92
C HIS A 196 5.24 -5.99 1.70
N ASN A 197 4.04 -5.40 1.59
CA ASN A 197 3.66 -4.19 2.29
C ASN A 197 3.33 -4.53 3.74
N ALA A 198 4.08 -3.99 4.70
CA ALA A 198 3.90 -4.29 6.11
C ALA A 198 2.52 -3.88 6.65
N THR A 199 1.98 -2.74 6.19
CA THR A 199 0.64 -2.28 6.57
C THR A 199 -0.44 -3.22 6.03
N GLY A 200 -0.33 -3.66 4.78
CA GLY A 200 -1.25 -4.63 4.18
C GLY A 200 -1.22 -5.97 4.92
N LEU A 201 -0.04 -6.43 5.35
CA LEU A 201 0.09 -7.66 6.13
C LEU A 201 -0.54 -7.53 7.52
N GLN A 202 -0.30 -6.40 8.21
CA GLN A 202 -0.92 -6.12 9.50
C GLN A 202 -2.46 -6.11 9.41
N VAL A 203 -2.98 -5.48 8.34
CA VAL A 203 -4.41 -5.48 8.06
C VAL A 203 -4.92 -6.90 7.83
N PHE A 204 -4.23 -7.68 7.00
CA PHE A 204 -4.58 -9.08 6.73
C PHE A 204 -4.65 -9.91 8.02
N GLU A 205 -3.64 -9.82 8.88
CA GLU A 205 -3.59 -10.52 10.17
C GLU A 205 -4.74 -10.09 11.09
N THR A 206 -5.05 -8.79 11.15
CA THR A 206 -6.15 -8.27 11.97
C THR A 206 -7.51 -8.79 11.47
N LEU A 207 -7.72 -8.82 10.15
CA LEU A 207 -8.97 -9.33 9.56
C LEU A 207 -9.15 -10.84 9.76
N LEU A 208 -8.07 -11.61 9.81
CA LEU A 208 -8.12 -13.04 10.15
C LEU A 208 -8.60 -13.27 11.59
N GLU A 209 -8.21 -12.40 12.53
CA GLU A 209 -8.63 -12.49 13.93
C GLU A 209 -10.07 -11.99 14.16
N HIS A 210 -10.63 -11.23 13.22
CA HIS A 210 -11.92 -10.55 13.35
C HIS A 210 -12.84 -10.84 12.16
N PRO A 211 -13.42 -12.06 12.08
CA PRO A 211 -14.26 -12.49 10.95
C PRO A 211 -15.52 -11.64 10.74
N GLN A 212 -15.97 -10.91 11.77
CA GLN A 212 -17.10 -9.99 11.70
C GLN A 212 -16.81 -8.68 10.95
N ILE A 213 -15.55 -8.39 10.62
CA ILE A 213 -15.18 -7.19 9.85
C ILE A 213 -15.15 -7.56 8.38
N GLU A 214 -15.99 -6.88 7.59
CA GLU A 214 -16.13 -7.09 6.15
C GLU A 214 -15.59 -5.88 5.39
N LEU A 215 -14.74 -6.13 4.39
CA LEU A 215 -14.31 -5.11 3.44
C LEU A 215 -15.20 -5.17 2.20
N GLN A 216 -15.70 -4.01 1.81
CA GLN A 216 -16.51 -3.88 0.62
C GLN A 216 -15.98 -2.77 -0.29
N TRP A 217 -15.77 -3.13 -1.56
CA TRP A 217 -15.48 -2.16 -2.59
C TRP A 217 -16.75 -1.40 -2.97
N ILE A 218 -16.61 -0.09 -3.10
CA ILE A 218 -17.67 0.78 -3.62
C ILE A 218 -17.13 1.66 -4.73
N LYS A 219 -17.98 1.95 -5.71
CA LYS A 219 -17.59 2.87 -6.78
C LYS A 219 -17.41 4.29 -6.25
N ALA A 220 -16.29 4.91 -6.61
CA ALA A 220 -16.04 6.32 -6.34
C ALA A 220 -17.14 7.20 -6.98
N HIS A 221 -17.56 8.24 -6.27
CA HIS A 221 -18.53 9.24 -6.74
C HIS A 221 -19.94 8.72 -7.12
N ALA A 222 -20.30 7.48 -6.74
CA ALA A 222 -21.65 6.94 -6.95
C ALA A 222 -22.71 7.47 -5.95
N GLY A 223 -22.35 8.45 -5.13
CA GLY A 223 -23.29 9.23 -4.35
C GLY A 223 -23.67 8.68 -2.97
N TYR A 224 -22.92 7.71 -2.43
CA TYR A 224 -23.11 7.18 -1.09
C TYR A 224 -23.11 8.28 -0.02
N LEU A 225 -24.12 8.25 0.86
CA LEU A 225 -24.39 9.32 1.83
C LEU A 225 -23.19 9.59 2.76
N GLY A 226 -22.53 8.52 3.23
CA GLY A 226 -21.34 8.61 4.09
C GLY A 226 -20.13 9.24 3.37
N LYS A 227 -19.92 8.90 2.10
CA LYS A 227 -18.86 9.48 1.26
C LYS A 227 -19.08 10.98 1.00
N LYS A 228 -20.31 11.40 0.66
CA LYS A 228 -20.62 12.83 0.42
C LYS A 228 -20.38 13.70 1.66
N LYS A 229 -20.75 13.19 2.84
CA LYS A 229 -20.59 13.90 4.12
C LYS A 229 -19.13 13.99 4.59
N GLN A 230 -18.21 13.20 4.02
CA GLN A 230 -16.77 13.32 4.27
C GLN A 230 -16.11 14.40 3.39
N GLN A 231 -16.63 14.63 2.17
CA GLN A 231 -16.07 15.58 1.19
C GLN A 231 -16.52 17.04 1.41
N THR A 232 -17.44 17.29 2.34
CA THR A 232 -18.13 18.58 2.51
C THR A 232 -17.67 19.42 3.71
N ASN A 233 -16.56 19.07 4.36
CA ASN A 233 -15.95 19.87 5.43
C ASN A 233 -14.52 20.30 5.09
#